data_AF-A0A352M8P8-F1
#
_entry.id   AF-A0A352M8P8-F1
#
_cell.length_a   1.000
_cell.length_b   1.000
_cell.length_c   1.000
_cell.angle_alpha   90.00
_cell.angle_beta   90.00
_cell.angle_gamma   90.00
#
_symmetry.space_group_name_H-M   'P 1'
#
loop_
_entity.id
_entity.type
_entity.pdbx_description
1 polymer ?
#
loop_
_entity_poly.entity_id
_entity_poly.type
_entity_poly.pdbx_seq_one_letter_code
_entity_poly.pdbx_strand_id
1 'polypeptide(L)'
;MKSYIYKILFLDLPESKGHSAMSRINFYNGFNFYDPKNPDSGFKKIILTLFLLLTTLTIVNISCVSSKSSKADGIVTPVNLARLVMTDKAAQLEWTINYDEDFKEYRVYRSAKPNVSVNSDSKMIYKASERYKVTCGDSGLEPGTKYYYKILSYNDNNEYALSNEAWGETPLGPNVVQNGEITADTVWTTAMSPIVVKGDVTVKSGVKLTIDPGVTVRLSANDMQAGGGFVQKSEIIVKGTLKAEGSVDKPILFISNERYNTAGDWGGIRFESASGGSNNSLKYCKIMHSSIGIYIYKTNAVLENLQISHTLNYGIITEGSGSPIRYSQINDVGQSSADAAAIYSKSTPNPHIYNCVLGFTSGNGVFIESGMAVVDHNIIAECEGAGVVCQSESLDMIVNNAIFNNTAGIRNLGAVTTEFKPDFNNLYNMPGFDRSSIYYSGCTAGANSISAHPKYVNPDFKYPNNADFTLESVSPMKGTAQSGHDMGLDNPLNYGVKY
;
A
#
# COMPACT_ATOMS: atom_id res chain seq x y z
N MET A 1 45.51 8.34 -26.22
CA MET A 1 45.50 7.36 -25.11
C MET A 1 44.58 6.22 -25.53
N LYS A 2 45.16 5.04 -25.77
CA LYS A 2 44.58 3.68 -25.95
C LYS A 2 43.22 3.50 -26.66
N SER A 3 43.30 3.00 -27.90
CA SER A 3 42.25 2.20 -28.55
C SER A 3 42.33 0.75 -28.05
N TYR A 4 41.21 0.18 -27.59
CA TYR A 4 41.13 -1.24 -27.19
C TYR A 4 40.60 -2.07 -28.35
N ILE A 5 41.52 -2.70 -29.08
CA ILE A 5 41.25 -3.80 -30.01
C ILE A 5 41.06 -5.07 -29.18
N TYR A 6 39.91 -5.73 -29.30
CA TYR A 6 39.69 -7.07 -28.74
C TYR A 6 40.57 -8.08 -29.48
N LYS A 7 41.58 -8.63 -28.77
CA LYS A 7 42.36 -9.79 -29.22
C LYS A 7 41.47 -11.03 -29.16
N ILE A 8 41.19 -11.62 -30.32
CA ILE A 8 40.67 -12.99 -30.43
C ILE A 8 41.85 -13.94 -30.13
N LEU A 9 41.69 -14.80 -29.13
CA LEU A 9 42.66 -15.84 -28.78
C LEU A 9 42.52 -16.99 -29.77
N PHE A 10 43.54 -17.22 -30.60
CA PHE A 10 43.71 -18.50 -31.30
C PHE A 10 44.39 -19.48 -30.33
N LEU A 11 43.78 -20.65 -30.14
CA LEU A 11 44.38 -21.80 -29.46
C LEU A 11 44.84 -22.77 -30.55
N ASP A 12 46.14 -22.93 -30.71
CA ASP A 12 46.75 -23.94 -31.57
C ASP A 12 46.46 -25.35 -31.02
N LEU A 13 45.91 -26.23 -31.86
CA LEU A 13 45.77 -27.66 -31.59
C LEU A 13 46.87 -28.43 -32.33
N PRO A 14 47.48 -29.46 -31.73
CA PRO A 14 48.54 -30.22 -32.38
C PRO A 14 47.96 -31.11 -33.49
N GLU A 15 48.65 -31.15 -34.63
CA GLU A 15 48.36 -32.04 -35.75
C GLU A 15 48.40 -33.50 -35.30
N SER A 16 47.30 -34.24 -35.52
CA SER A 16 47.34 -35.69 -35.61
C SER A 16 46.92 -36.11 -37.01
N LYS A 17 47.84 -36.78 -37.70
CA LYS A 17 47.68 -37.35 -39.02
C LYS A 17 46.72 -38.55 -38.95
N GLY A 18 45.76 -38.59 -39.87
CA GLY A 18 45.22 -39.85 -40.38
C GLY A 18 43.72 -40.09 -40.14
N HIS A 19 43.01 -40.18 -41.27
CA HIS A 19 41.77 -40.94 -41.51
C HIS A 19 40.43 -40.33 -41.05
N SER A 20 39.53 -40.37 -42.03
CA SER A 20 38.10 -40.03 -42.03
C SER A 20 37.27 -40.79 -40.99
N ALA A 21 36.36 -40.10 -40.28
CA ALA A 21 34.92 -40.43 -40.18
C ALA A 21 34.21 -39.67 -39.03
N MET A 22 33.01 -39.19 -39.35
CA MET A 22 31.84 -38.89 -38.49
C MET A 22 32.03 -38.20 -37.13
N SER A 23 31.44 -37.00 -37.04
CA SER A 23 31.17 -36.24 -35.83
C SER A 23 30.32 -37.02 -34.81
N ARG A 24 30.96 -37.43 -33.71
CA ARG A 24 30.28 -37.67 -32.42
C ARG A 24 30.79 -36.61 -31.44
N ILE A 25 29.92 -35.68 -31.06
CA ILE A 25 30.19 -34.74 -29.96
C ILE A 25 29.95 -35.49 -28.66
N ASN A 26 31.03 -35.92 -28.00
CA ASN A 26 30.98 -36.39 -26.62
C ASN A 26 31.10 -35.19 -25.68
N PHE A 27 30.07 -34.92 -24.88
CA PHE A 27 30.15 -34.00 -23.75
C PHE A 27 30.99 -34.65 -22.64
N TYR A 28 32.19 -34.11 -22.40
CA TYR A 28 33.01 -34.52 -21.26
C TYR A 28 32.41 -33.97 -19.96
N ASN A 29 32.04 -34.91 -19.07
CA ASN A 29 31.80 -34.68 -17.66
C ASN A 29 33.12 -34.31 -16.97
N GLY A 30 33.15 -33.20 -16.24
CA GLY A 30 34.23 -32.96 -15.29
C GLY A 30 34.53 -31.49 -15.00
N PHE A 31 33.62 -30.77 -14.35
CA PHE A 31 34.00 -29.58 -13.59
C PHE A 31 33.06 -29.37 -12.39
N ASN A 32 33.62 -29.40 -11.19
CA ASN A 32 32.97 -28.92 -9.98
C ASN A 32 33.04 -27.39 -9.94
N PHE A 33 31.89 -26.72 -9.83
CA PHE A 33 31.79 -25.25 -9.94
C PHE A 33 31.00 -24.61 -8.79
N TYR A 34 31.52 -24.70 -7.57
CA TYR A 34 31.03 -23.89 -6.45
C TYR A 34 32.20 -23.20 -5.75
N ASP A 35 32.23 -21.87 -5.78
CA ASP A 35 33.13 -21.04 -4.97
C ASP A 35 32.34 -20.47 -3.78
N PRO A 36 32.59 -20.94 -2.54
CA PRO A 36 31.84 -20.50 -1.35
C PRO A 36 32.05 -19.03 -0.97
N LYS A 37 33.03 -18.33 -1.56
CA LYS A 37 33.38 -16.96 -1.18
C LYS A 37 32.69 -15.87 -2.00
N ASN A 38 31.90 -16.22 -3.02
CA ASN A 38 31.22 -15.25 -3.88
C ASN A 38 29.82 -15.72 -4.33
N PRO A 39 28.75 -15.38 -3.59
CA PRO A 39 27.38 -15.87 -3.84
C PRO A 39 26.81 -15.48 -5.22
N ASP A 40 27.28 -14.37 -5.80
CA ASP A 40 26.80 -13.84 -7.09
C ASP A 40 27.39 -14.57 -8.31
N SER A 41 28.36 -15.46 -8.09
CA SER A 41 29.04 -16.18 -9.17
C SER A 41 28.12 -17.22 -9.85
N GLY A 42 27.12 -17.73 -9.14
CA GLY A 42 26.12 -18.66 -9.67
C GLY A 42 25.12 -17.99 -10.61
N PHE A 43 24.58 -16.83 -10.23
CA PHE A 43 23.55 -16.13 -10.98
C PHE A 43 24.07 -15.53 -12.30
N LYS A 44 25.26 -14.93 -12.28
CA LYS A 44 25.91 -14.39 -13.49
C LYS A 44 26.30 -15.48 -14.49
N LYS A 45 26.58 -16.71 -14.03
CA LYS A 45 26.94 -17.84 -14.89
C LYS A 45 25.73 -18.60 -15.45
N ILE A 46 24.61 -18.66 -14.72
CA ILE A 46 23.34 -19.15 -15.27
C ILE A 46 22.93 -18.28 -16.47
N ILE A 47 23.05 -16.96 -16.35
CA ILE A 47 22.76 -16.03 -17.44
C ILE A 47 23.71 -16.25 -18.63
N LEU A 48 25.02 -16.43 -18.39
CA LEU A 48 25.98 -16.68 -19.47
C LEU A 48 25.78 -18.04 -20.16
N THR A 49 25.41 -19.07 -19.39
CA THR A 49 25.17 -20.45 -19.89
C THR A 49 23.85 -20.52 -20.67
N LEU A 50 22.80 -19.81 -20.23
CA LEU A 50 21.56 -19.63 -21.00
C LEU A 50 21.80 -18.80 -22.26
N PHE A 51 22.65 -17.79 -22.21
CA PHE A 51 23.02 -16.98 -23.38
C PHE A 51 23.81 -17.79 -24.42
N LEU A 52 24.72 -18.67 -23.97
CA LEU A 52 25.45 -19.63 -24.82
C LEU A 52 24.55 -20.77 -25.35
N LEU A 53 23.57 -21.25 -24.56
CA LEU A 53 22.59 -22.22 -25.04
C LEU A 53 21.61 -21.62 -26.06
N LEU A 54 21.16 -20.38 -25.85
CA LEU A 54 20.32 -19.69 -26.83
C LEU A 54 21.09 -19.46 -28.13
N THR A 55 22.32 -18.94 -28.07
CA THR A 55 23.13 -18.69 -29.28
C THR A 55 23.47 -19.98 -30.03
N THR A 56 23.67 -21.10 -29.34
CA THR A 56 23.86 -22.40 -30.00
C THR A 56 22.56 -22.96 -30.59
N LEU A 57 21.40 -22.75 -29.95
CA LEU A 57 20.10 -23.10 -30.55
C LEU A 57 19.79 -22.27 -31.81
N THR A 58 20.20 -21.00 -31.85
CA THR A 58 20.07 -20.16 -33.05
C THR A 58 21.00 -20.62 -34.18
N ILE A 59 22.19 -21.16 -33.85
CA ILE A 59 23.16 -21.65 -34.85
C ILE A 59 22.79 -23.05 -35.38
N VAL A 60 22.12 -23.90 -34.60
CA VAL A 60 21.68 -25.24 -35.07
C VAL A 60 20.53 -25.15 -36.08
N ASN A 61 19.73 -24.07 -36.08
CA ASN A 61 18.75 -23.82 -37.15
C ASN A 61 19.37 -23.30 -38.48
N ILE A 62 20.67 -22.98 -38.51
CA ILE A 62 21.34 -22.43 -39.70
C ILE A 62 21.97 -23.52 -40.59
N SER A 63 22.13 -24.76 -40.12
CA SER A 63 22.80 -25.82 -40.89
C SER A 63 21.87 -26.84 -41.57
N CYS A 64 20.55 -26.65 -41.54
CA CYS A 64 19.63 -27.54 -42.24
C CYS A 64 18.50 -26.82 -43.00
N VAL A 65 18.83 -25.79 -43.78
CA VAL A 65 18.02 -25.36 -44.93
C VAL A 65 18.98 -24.93 -46.05
N SER A 66 19.54 -25.91 -46.77
CA SER A 66 20.23 -25.66 -48.05
C SER A 66 19.30 -25.92 -49.25
N SER A 67 18.02 -25.57 -49.12
CA SER A 67 17.18 -25.33 -50.28
C SER A 67 17.07 -23.82 -50.45
N LYS A 68 17.79 -23.25 -51.44
CA LYS A 68 17.50 -21.92 -51.97
C LYS A 68 16.08 -21.95 -52.56
N SER A 69 15.08 -21.75 -51.71
CA SER A 69 13.81 -21.19 -52.13
C SER A 69 14.11 -19.73 -52.45
N SER A 70 14.30 -19.40 -53.73
CA SER A 70 14.29 -18.00 -54.17
C SER A 70 12.94 -17.43 -53.77
N LYS A 71 12.93 -16.60 -52.72
CA LYS A 71 11.78 -15.76 -52.40
C LYS A 71 11.40 -15.02 -53.69
N ALA A 72 10.12 -14.99 -54.03
CA ALA A 72 9.68 -14.24 -55.20
C ALA A 72 10.10 -12.78 -55.04
N ASP A 73 10.64 -12.21 -56.12
CA ASP A 73 11.09 -10.82 -56.16
C ASP A 73 9.96 -9.90 -55.68
N GLY A 74 10.26 -8.98 -54.77
CA GLY A 74 9.31 -8.02 -54.18
C GLY A 74 8.46 -8.48 -52.98
N ILE A 75 8.52 -9.74 -52.54
CA ILE A 75 7.88 -10.12 -51.27
C ILE A 75 8.77 -9.66 -50.12
N VAL A 76 8.25 -8.88 -49.16
CA VAL A 76 8.98 -8.45 -47.96
C VAL A 76 8.66 -9.36 -46.76
N THR A 77 9.66 -9.75 -45.97
CA THR A 77 9.47 -10.59 -44.77
C THR A 77 9.01 -9.72 -43.60
N PRO A 78 7.88 -10.04 -42.93
CA PRO A 78 7.47 -9.33 -41.72
C PRO A 78 8.39 -9.67 -40.55
N VAL A 79 8.65 -8.69 -39.69
CA VAL A 79 9.30 -8.90 -38.38
C VAL A 79 8.26 -9.17 -37.30
N ASN A 80 8.68 -9.74 -36.17
CA ASN A 80 7.84 -9.92 -34.99
C ASN A 80 8.21 -8.87 -33.93
N LEU A 81 7.25 -8.04 -33.51
CA LEU A 81 7.36 -7.18 -32.34
C LEU A 81 7.34 -8.07 -31.09
N ALA A 82 8.53 -8.34 -30.56
CA ALA A 82 8.79 -9.37 -29.56
C ALA A 82 8.67 -8.86 -28.13
N ARG A 83 8.92 -7.56 -27.90
CA ARG A 83 8.83 -6.94 -26.58
C ARG A 83 8.27 -5.52 -26.68
N LEU A 84 7.35 -5.20 -25.77
CA LEU A 84 6.81 -3.88 -25.54
C LEU A 84 6.78 -3.62 -24.03
N VAL A 85 7.52 -2.62 -23.57
CA VAL A 85 7.53 -2.20 -22.15
C VAL A 85 7.02 -0.77 -22.06
N MET A 86 5.92 -0.57 -21.32
CA MET A 86 5.31 0.75 -21.12
C MET A 86 5.81 1.39 -19.82
N THR A 87 6.01 2.70 -19.84
CA THR A 87 6.03 3.57 -18.66
C THR A 87 4.84 4.53 -18.74
N ASP A 88 4.69 5.42 -17.76
CA ASP A 88 3.64 6.44 -17.74
C ASP A 88 3.72 7.44 -18.91
N LYS A 89 4.91 7.61 -19.50
CA LYS A 89 5.17 8.61 -20.56
C LYS A 89 5.98 8.08 -21.74
N ALA A 90 6.29 6.78 -21.76
CA ALA A 90 7.13 6.21 -22.79
C ALA A 90 6.82 4.74 -23.06
N ALA A 91 7.32 4.23 -24.18
CA ALA A 91 7.36 2.82 -24.51
C ALA A 91 8.76 2.43 -25.01
N GLN A 92 9.20 1.22 -24.71
CA GLN A 92 10.39 0.61 -25.29
C GLN A 92 9.98 -0.61 -26.11
N LEU A 93 10.37 -0.62 -27.38
CA LEU A 93 10.01 -1.64 -28.37
C LEU A 93 11.26 -2.42 -28.79
N GLU A 94 11.08 -3.73 -29.01
CA GLU A 94 12.10 -4.63 -29.55
C GLU A 94 11.46 -5.64 -30.52
N TRP A 95 12.06 -5.83 -31.69
CA TRP A 95 11.56 -6.75 -32.73
C TRP A 95 12.65 -7.68 -33.28
N THR A 96 12.26 -8.64 -34.12
CA THR A 96 13.20 -9.58 -34.76
C THR A 96 13.92 -8.94 -35.96
N ILE A 97 15.14 -9.39 -36.26
CA ILE A 97 15.89 -8.94 -37.45
C ILE A 97 15.22 -9.46 -38.74
N ASN A 98 15.10 -8.62 -39.77
CA ASN A 98 14.79 -8.99 -41.14
C ASN A 98 16.09 -9.37 -41.88
N TYR A 99 16.08 -10.54 -42.53
CA TYR A 99 17.24 -11.11 -43.24
C TYR A 99 17.16 -11.02 -44.76
N ASP A 100 16.12 -10.39 -45.31
CA ASP A 100 15.94 -10.20 -46.75
C ASP A 100 17.18 -9.53 -47.35
N GLU A 101 17.65 -10.01 -48.50
CA GLU A 101 18.85 -9.46 -49.15
C GLU A 101 18.63 -8.01 -49.59
N ASP A 102 17.40 -7.67 -49.99
CA ASP A 102 16.92 -6.36 -50.44
C ASP A 102 16.36 -5.49 -49.30
N PHE A 103 16.62 -5.82 -48.03
CA PHE A 103 16.17 -5.00 -46.89
C PHE A 103 16.72 -3.58 -46.98
N LYS A 104 15.82 -2.61 -46.86
CA LYS A 104 16.12 -1.18 -46.89
C LYS A 104 16.01 -0.51 -45.53
N GLU A 105 14.87 -0.66 -44.84
CA GLU A 105 14.63 0.02 -43.57
C GLU A 105 13.45 -0.54 -42.76
N TYR A 106 13.47 -0.26 -41.46
CA TYR A 106 12.30 -0.35 -40.60
C TYR A 106 11.63 1.02 -40.45
N ARG A 107 10.30 1.02 -40.30
CA ARG A 107 9.52 2.15 -39.79
C ARG A 107 8.58 1.68 -38.70
N VAL A 108 8.55 2.40 -37.59
CA VAL A 108 7.67 2.08 -36.45
C VAL A 108 6.53 3.09 -36.40
N TYR A 109 5.31 2.58 -36.34
CA TYR A 109 4.09 3.38 -36.28
C TYR A 109 3.36 3.13 -34.97
N ARG A 110 2.78 4.21 -34.42
CA ARG A 110 1.93 4.21 -33.24
C ARG A 110 0.55 4.75 -33.59
N SER A 111 -0.51 4.17 -33.03
CA SER A 111 -1.86 4.74 -33.03
C SER A 111 -2.51 4.68 -31.64
N ALA A 112 -3.49 5.56 -31.40
CA ALA A 112 -4.39 5.48 -30.25
C ALA A 112 -5.59 4.51 -30.50
N LYS A 113 -5.69 3.95 -31.72
CA LYS A 113 -6.72 3.00 -32.13
C LYS A 113 -6.09 1.67 -32.58
N PRO A 114 -6.79 0.54 -32.45
CA PRO A 114 -6.33 -0.73 -33.01
C PRO A 114 -6.24 -0.69 -34.54
N ASN A 115 -5.56 -1.67 -35.13
CA ASN A 115 -5.32 -1.79 -36.58
C ASN A 115 -4.38 -0.71 -37.16
N VAL A 116 -3.20 -0.57 -36.55
CA VAL A 116 -2.13 0.32 -37.01
C VAL A 116 -1.83 0.05 -38.49
N SER A 117 -1.84 1.12 -39.28
CA SER A 117 -1.63 1.10 -40.73
C SER A 117 -1.02 2.43 -41.19
N VAL A 118 -0.52 2.49 -42.43
CA VAL A 118 0.10 3.70 -42.97
C VAL A 118 -1.00 4.67 -43.44
N ASN A 119 -1.59 5.39 -42.50
CA ASN A 119 -2.66 6.35 -42.74
C ASN A 119 -2.57 7.55 -41.76
N SER A 120 -3.52 8.48 -41.85
CA SER A 120 -3.57 9.67 -40.98
C SER A 120 -3.80 9.38 -39.50
N ASP A 121 -4.29 8.19 -39.15
CA ASP A 121 -4.58 7.78 -37.77
C ASP A 121 -3.35 7.22 -37.04
N SER A 122 -2.23 7.03 -37.75
CA SER A 122 -1.00 6.46 -37.21
C SER A 122 0.18 7.42 -37.37
N LYS A 123 0.95 7.61 -36.29
CA LYS A 123 2.15 8.44 -36.27
C LYS A 123 3.38 7.57 -36.48
N MET A 124 4.22 7.88 -37.47
CA MET A 124 5.56 7.29 -37.58
C MET A 124 6.44 7.88 -36.48
N ILE A 125 6.95 7.04 -35.59
CA ILE A 125 7.75 7.46 -34.43
C ILE A 125 9.24 7.18 -34.59
N TYR A 126 9.60 6.24 -35.46
CA TYR A 126 10.98 5.80 -35.62
C TYR A 126 11.23 5.27 -37.03
N LYS A 127 12.48 5.43 -37.51
CA LYS A 127 12.98 4.89 -38.77
C LYS A 127 14.44 4.48 -38.62
N ALA A 128 14.82 3.33 -39.16
CA ALA A 128 16.21 2.86 -39.19
C ALA A 128 16.51 2.07 -40.46
N SER A 129 17.59 2.41 -41.16
CA SER A 129 18.07 1.69 -42.35
C SER A 129 19.06 0.57 -42.03
N GLU A 130 19.51 0.48 -40.78
CA GLU A 130 20.40 -0.59 -40.33
C GLU A 130 19.58 -1.80 -39.87
N ARG A 131 19.73 -2.96 -40.52
CA ARG A 131 18.95 -4.17 -40.20
C ARG A 131 19.09 -4.68 -38.77
N TYR A 132 20.20 -4.35 -38.11
CA TYR A 132 20.50 -4.73 -36.72
C TYR A 132 19.94 -3.76 -35.67
N LYS A 133 19.42 -2.59 -36.07
CA LYS A 133 18.72 -1.66 -35.16
C LYS A 133 17.28 -2.12 -34.95
N VAL A 134 17.12 -3.07 -34.05
CA VAL A 134 15.84 -3.75 -33.78
C VAL A 134 15.16 -3.30 -32.48
N THR A 135 15.48 -2.09 -32.02
CA THR A 135 14.85 -1.48 -30.84
C THR A 135 14.66 0.02 -31.03
N CYS A 136 13.60 0.57 -30.43
CA CYS A 136 13.41 2.01 -30.33
C CYS A 136 12.64 2.38 -29.05
N GLY A 137 12.92 3.59 -28.55
CA GLY A 137 12.09 4.23 -27.55
C GLY A 137 11.08 5.19 -28.18
N ASP A 138 9.88 5.23 -27.61
CA ASP A 138 8.85 6.21 -27.88
C ASP A 138 8.58 7.02 -26.62
N SER A 139 8.60 8.34 -26.70
CA SER A 139 8.49 9.23 -25.53
C SER A 139 7.40 10.28 -25.73
N GLY A 140 6.90 10.84 -24.63
CA GLY A 140 5.82 11.84 -24.68
C GLY A 140 4.45 11.21 -24.91
N LEU A 141 4.24 10.04 -24.31
CA LEU A 141 2.92 9.41 -24.23
C LEU A 141 2.10 10.06 -23.12
N GLU A 142 0.78 10.10 -23.32
CA GLU A 142 -0.15 10.54 -22.28
C GLU A 142 -0.36 9.41 -21.28
N PRO A 143 -0.32 9.67 -19.96
CA PRO A 143 -0.66 8.67 -18.95
C PRO A 143 -2.09 8.14 -19.08
N GLY A 144 -2.33 6.89 -18.68
CA GLY A 144 -3.66 6.26 -18.75
C GLY A 144 -4.20 6.06 -20.16
N THR A 145 -3.33 6.06 -21.17
CA THR A 145 -3.71 6.01 -22.59
C THR A 145 -3.20 4.73 -23.23
N LYS A 146 -4.10 4.06 -23.96
CA LYS A 146 -3.77 2.85 -24.72
C LYS A 146 -3.15 3.21 -26.06
N TYR A 147 -2.01 2.60 -26.37
CA TYR A 147 -1.29 2.76 -27.63
C TYR A 147 -1.07 1.41 -28.31
N TYR A 148 -1.19 1.42 -29.64
CA TYR A 148 -0.98 0.27 -30.52
C TYR A 148 0.22 0.53 -31.41
N TYR A 149 1.04 -0.49 -31.64
CA TYR A 149 2.30 -0.39 -32.38
C TYR A 149 2.42 -1.47 -33.45
N LYS A 150 2.99 -1.09 -34.60
CA LYS A 150 3.48 -2.00 -35.64
C LYS A 150 4.80 -1.52 -36.23
N ILE A 151 5.59 -2.48 -36.68
CA ILE A 151 6.84 -2.27 -37.42
C ILE A 151 6.63 -2.69 -38.86
N LEU A 152 7.00 -1.82 -39.79
CA LEU A 152 7.04 -2.10 -41.20
C LEU A 152 8.48 -2.34 -41.61
N SER A 153 8.74 -3.48 -42.26
CA SER A 153 10.00 -3.70 -42.98
C SER A 153 9.79 -3.27 -44.42
N TYR A 154 10.73 -2.50 -44.97
CA TYR A 154 10.73 -2.07 -46.37
C TYR A 154 11.90 -2.70 -47.12
N ASN A 155 11.68 -3.00 -48.40
CA ASN A 155 12.75 -3.34 -49.33
C ASN A 155 13.17 -2.14 -50.21
N ASP A 156 14.17 -2.35 -51.06
CA ASP A 156 14.69 -1.34 -51.98
C ASP A 156 13.63 -0.79 -52.96
N ASN A 157 12.64 -1.61 -53.32
CA ASN A 157 11.49 -1.24 -54.16
C ASN A 157 10.40 -0.42 -53.43
N ASN A 158 10.57 -0.14 -52.13
CA ASN A 158 9.58 0.48 -51.24
C ASN A 158 8.30 -0.34 -51.00
N GLU A 159 8.33 -1.64 -51.28
CA GLU A 159 7.30 -2.57 -50.81
C GLU A 159 7.51 -2.80 -49.31
N TYR A 160 6.45 -3.21 -48.60
CA TYR A 160 6.54 -3.40 -47.15
C TYR A 160 5.70 -4.56 -46.64
N ALA A 161 6.13 -5.10 -45.50
CA ALA A 161 5.38 -6.07 -44.70
C ALA A 161 5.21 -5.58 -43.27
N LEU A 162 4.03 -5.82 -42.69
CA LEU A 162 3.64 -5.43 -41.34
C LEU A 162 3.99 -6.52 -40.34
N SER A 163 4.49 -6.13 -39.16
CA SER A 163 4.58 -7.02 -38.00
C SER A 163 3.21 -7.40 -37.43
N ASN A 164 3.21 -8.30 -36.44
CA ASN A 164 2.11 -8.40 -35.48
C ASN A 164 1.85 -7.03 -34.83
N GLU A 165 0.59 -6.79 -34.45
CA GLU A 165 0.24 -5.65 -33.61
C GLU A 165 0.51 -5.97 -32.15
N ALA A 166 1.18 -5.07 -31.44
CA ALA A 166 1.24 -5.09 -29.98
C ALA A 166 0.62 -3.82 -29.43
N TRP A 167 0.04 -3.92 -28.24
CA TRP A 167 -0.54 -2.77 -27.56
C TRP A 167 -0.13 -2.75 -26.09
N GLY A 168 -0.12 -1.55 -25.52
CA GLY A 168 0.15 -1.32 -24.12
C GLY A 168 -0.59 -0.07 -23.65
N GLU A 169 -0.94 -0.04 -22.37
CA GLU A 169 -1.54 1.13 -21.73
C GLU A 169 -0.49 1.77 -20.85
N THR A 170 -0.26 3.08 -21.02
CA THR A 170 0.59 3.82 -20.11
C THR A 170 -0.09 3.83 -18.74
N PRO A 171 0.61 3.48 -17.65
CA PRO A 171 0.09 3.72 -16.32
C PRO A 171 -0.26 5.20 -16.15
N LEU A 172 -1.28 5.51 -15.35
CA LEU A 172 -1.45 6.87 -14.82
C LEU A 172 -0.19 7.17 -14.00
N GLY A 173 0.63 8.13 -14.43
CA GLY A 173 1.96 8.36 -13.86
C GLY A 173 1.95 8.72 -12.39
N PRO A 174 3.13 8.77 -11.74
CA PRO A 174 3.22 9.16 -10.33
C PRO A 174 2.67 10.58 -10.15
N ASN A 175 1.93 10.80 -9.05
CA ASN A 175 1.17 12.02 -8.74
C ASN A 175 -0.14 12.16 -9.53
N VAL A 176 -0.95 11.10 -9.57
CA VAL A 176 -2.32 11.19 -10.09
C VAL A 176 -3.11 12.17 -9.24
N VAL A 177 -3.54 13.29 -9.84
CA VAL A 177 -4.43 14.23 -9.16
C VAL A 177 -5.86 13.67 -9.19
N GLN A 178 -6.44 13.45 -8.01
CA GLN A 178 -7.81 12.98 -7.83
C GLN A 178 -8.63 14.05 -7.13
N ASN A 179 -9.83 14.32 -7.64
CA ASN A 179 -10.83 15.19 -7.05
C ASN A 179 -12.19 14.91 -7.69
N GLY A 180 -13.27 15.21 -6.98
CA GLY A 180 -14.65 15.02 -7.45
C GLY A 180 -15.21 13.63 -7.19
N GLU A 181 -16.21 13.24 -7.99
CA GLU A 181 -16.96 12.01 -7.78
C GLU A 181 -16.34 10.80 -8.49
N ILE A 182 -16.17 9.70 -7.76
CA ILE A 182 -15.91 8.37 -8.33
C ILE A 182 -17.27 7.72 -8.61
N THR A 183 -17.61 7.63 -9.90
CA THR A 183 -18.93 7.22 -10.40
C THR A 183 -19.00 5.78 -10.93
N ALA A 184 -17.86 5.10 -11.02
CA ALA A 184 -17.76 3.69 -11.35
C ALA A 184 -16.69 3.01 -10.50
N ASP A 185 -16.78 1.68 -10.35
CA ASP A 185 -15.80 0.91 -9.58
C ASP A 185 -14.38 1.24 -10.03
N THR A 186 -13.56 1.66 -9.07
CA THR A 186 -12.23 2.23 -9.33
C THR A 186 -11.21 1.55 -8.44
N VAL A 187 -10.03 1.28 -9.01
CA VAL A 187 -8.89 0.75 -8.28
C VAL A 187 -7.75 1.76 -8.33
N TRP A 188 -7.28 2.17 -7.16
CA TRP A 188 -6.08 2.94 -6.97
C TRP A 188 -4.91 1.98 -6.77
N THR A 189 -4.04 1.89 -7.78
CA THR A 189 -2.95 0.91 -7.82
C THR A 189 -1.60 1.51 -7.39
N THR A 190 -0.63 0.68 -7.04
CA THR A 190 0.72 1.15 -6.69
C THR A 190 1.43 1.89 -7.84
N ALA A 191 1.07 1.63 -9.09
CA ALA A 191 1.61 2.33 -10.25
C ALA A 191 1.15 3.81 -10.31
N MET A 192 0.00 4.11 -9.69
CA MET A 192 -0.54 5.47 -9.55
C MET A 192 0.07 6.22 -8.37
N SER A 193 0.82 5.54 -7.50
CA SER A 193 1.35 6.08 -6.25
C SER A 193 2.52 7.06 -6.50
N PRO A 194 2.60 8.20 -5.79
CA PRO A 194 1.57 8.69 -4.86
C PRO A 194 0.35 9.24 -5.62
N ILE A 195 -0.83 9.04 -5.07
CA ILE A 195 -2.06 9.67 -5.52
C ILE A 195 -2.22 10.98 -4.75
N VAL A 196 -2.44 12.08 -5.45
CA VAL A 196 -2.57 13.42 -4.85
C VAL A 196 -4.04 13.85 -4.90
N VAL A 197 -4.65 14.04 -3.76
CA VAL A 197 -6.04 14.50 -3.64
C VAL A 197 -6.06 16.03 -3.42
N LYS A 198 -6.64 16.79 -4.35
CA LYS A 198 -6.70 18.26 -4.32
C LYS A 198 -8.14 18.78 -4.27
N GLY A 199 -8.82 18.48 -3.17
CA GLY A 199 -10.25 18.66 -2.97
C GLY A 199 -10.93 17.34 -2.62
N ASP A 200 -12.24 17.36 -2.42
CA ASP A 200 -12.98 16.17 -2.03
C ASP A 200 -12.95 15.06 -3.08
N VAL A 201 -12.71 13.82 -2.65
CA VAL A 201 -13.01 12.62 -3.43
C VAL A 201 -14.25 11.98 -2.85
N THR A 202 -15.32 11.92 -3.63
CA THR A 202 -16.58 11.28 -3.22
C THR A 202 -16.79 9.94 -3.92
N VAL A 203 -16.73 8.84 -3.18
CA VAL A 203 -17.14 7.52 -3.69
C VAL A 203 -18.68 7.47 -3.69
N LYS A 204 -19.30 7.45 -4.88
CA LYS A 204 -20.77 7.51 -5.00
C LYS A 204 -21.46 6.25 -4.46
N SER A 205 -22.73 6.38 -4.10
CA SER A 205 -23.55 5.24 -3.70
C SER A 205 -23.57 4.17 -4.80
N GLY A 206 -23.49 2.89 -4.41
CA GLY A 206 -23.40 1.76 -5.33
C GLY A 206 -22.03 1.54 -5.98
N VAL A 207 -21.05 2.42 -5.73
CA VAL A 207 -19.70 2.36 -6.31
C VAL A 207 -18.68 1.92 -5.26
N LYS A 208 -17.64 1.20 -5.69
CA LYS A 208 -16.53 0.77 -4.85
C LYS A 208 -15.21 1.44 -5.26
N LEU A 209 -14.54 2.04 -4.29
CA LEU A 209 -13.13 2.39 -4.39
C LEU A 209 -12.29 1.30 -3.69
N THR A 210 -11.37 0.68 -4.44
CA THR A 210 -10.37 -0.23 -3.90
C THR A 210 -9.00 0.44 -3.95
N ILE A 211 -8.24 0.38 -2.87
CA ILE A 211 -6.88 0.93 -2.78
C ILE A 211 -5.93 -0.24 -2.52
N ASP A 212 -4.99 -0.46 -3.43
CA ASP A 212 -4.03 -1.56 -3.34
C ASP A 212 -3.05 -1.38 -2.17
N PRO A 213 -2.55 -2.47 -1.56
CA PRO A 213 -1.48 -2.41 -0.57
C PRO A 213 -0.26 -1.63 -1.03
N GLY A 214 0.28 -0.75 -0.18
CA GLY A 214 1.48 0.06 -0.46
C GLY A 214 1.21 1.36 -1.24
N VAL A 215 -0.04 1.69 -1.54
CA VAL A 215 -0.40 3.00 -2.11
C VAL A 215 -0.23 4.10 -1.08
N THR A 216 0.36 5.23 -1.51
CA THR A 216 0.40 6.47 -0.74
C THR A 216 -0.61 7.46 -1.34
N VAL A 217 -1.55 7.92 -0.52
CA VAL A 217 -2.52 8.96 -0.82
C VAL A 217 -2.10 10.24 -0.07
N ARG A 218 -1.82 11.31 -0.81
CA ARG A 218 -1.43 12.63 -0.29
C ARG A 218 -2.59 13.60 -0.43
N LEU A 219 -3.11 14.12 0.68
CA LEU A 219 -4.28 15.01 0.68
C LEU A 219 -3.90 16.47 0.92
N SER A 220 -4.34 17.38 0.06
CA SER A 220 -4.02 18.80 0.12
C SER A 220 -4.88 19.57 1.12
N ALA A 221 -4.29 20.62 1.70
CA ALA A 221 -4.96 21.40 2.73
C ALA A 221 -6.00 22.38 2.22
N ASN A 222 -5.90 22.78 0.95
CA ASN A 222 -6.89 23.62 0.30
C ASN A 222 -7.85 22.76 -0.51
N ASP A 223 -9.14 22.85 -0.20
CA ASP A 223 -10.20 22.23 -0.96
C ASP A 223 -10.52 23.03 -2.24
N MET A 224 -10.39 22.39 -3.40
CA MET A 224 -10.76 22.99 -4.69
C MET A 224 -12.26 22.85 -5.03
N GLN A 225 -13.03 22.10 -4.23
CA GLN A 225 -14.47 21.84 -4.40
C GLN A 225 -15.37 22.56 -3.38
N ALA A 226 -14.81 23.03 -2.25
CA ALA A 226 -15.52 23.67 -1.14
C ALA A 226 -16.77 22.87 -0.67
N GLY A 227 -16.59 21.58 -0.43
CA GLY A 227 -17.64 20.60 -0.15
C GLY A 227 -17.51 19.93 1.23
N GLY A 228 -18.26 18.84 1.45
CA GLY A 228 -18.01 17.93 2.57
C GLY A 228 -18.30 18.45 3.99
N GLY A 229 -17.74 17.76 4.98
CA GLY A 229 -17.78 18.13 6.40
C GLY A 229 -16.75 19.19 6.77
N PHE A 230 -15.71 19.37 5.95
CA PHE A 230 -14.70 20.42 6.06
C PHE A 230 -14.60 21.22 4.75
N VAL A 231 -15.44 22.24 4.62
CA VAL A 231 -15.61 23.14 3.45
C VAL A 231 -14.33 23.81 2.91
N GLN A 232 -13.19 23.64 3.56
CA GLN A 232 -11.91 24.23 3.18
C GLN A 232 -10.78 23.21 3.02
N LYS A 233 -11.01 21.92 3.32
CA LYS A 233 -9.97 20.89 3.34
C LYS A 233 -10.37 19.68 2.50
N SER A 234 -9.41 19.04 1.86
CA SER A 234 -9.70 17.82 1.09
C SER A 234 -10.20 16.69 2.03
N GLU A 235 -11.25 16.00 1.61
CA GLU A 235 -11.77 14.80 2.28
C GLU A 235 -11.87 13.59 1.35
N ILE A 236 -11.84 12.40 1.93
CA ILE A 236 -12.35 11.19 1.26
C ILE A 236 -13.74 10.93 1.82
N ILE A 237 -14.77 11.18 1.01
CA ILE A 237 -16.18 11.02 1.37
C ILE A 237 -16.70 9.73 0.76
N VAL A 238 -17.07 8.77 1.60
CA VAL A 238 -17.54 7.45 1.18
C VAL A 238 -19.05 7.39 1.31
N LYS A 239 -19.76 7.49 0.18
CA LYS A 239 -21.21 7.19 0.07
C LYS A 239 -21.46 5.78 -0.49
N GLY A 240 -20.46 5.19 -1.15
CA GLY A 240 -20.43 3.83 -1.65
C GLY A 240 -19.68 2.87 -0.72
N THR A 241 -18.70 2.15 -1.25
CA THR A 241 -17.83 1.24 -0.49
C THR A 241 -16.37 1.65 -0.61
N LEU A 242 -15.63 1.67 0.50
CA LEU A 242 -14.17 1.79 0.51
C LEU A 242 -13.51 0.50 0.99
N LYS A 243 -12.61 -0.04 0.17
CA LYS A 243 -11.73 -1.16 0.49
C LYS A 243 -10.28 -0.70 0.45
N ALA A 244 -9.70 -0.44 1.62
CA ALA A 244 -8.29 -0.10 1.78
C ALA A 244 -7.65 -1.12 2.73
N GLU A 245 -7.17 -2.23 2.16
CA GLU A 245 -6.64 -3.36 2.93
C GLU A 245 -5.16 -3.53 2.60
N GLY A 246 -4.31 -2.82 3.34
CA GLY A 246 -2.86 -2.96 3.26
C GLY A 246 -2.34 -4.25 3.90
N SER A 247 -1.04 -4.30 4.14
CA SER A 247 -0.39 -5.36 4.93
C SER A 247 0.70 -4.76 5.83
N VAL A 248 1.25 -5.57 6.74
CA VAL A 248 2.39 -5.16 7.58
C VAL A 248 3.56 -4.64 6.72
N ASP A 249 3.90 -5.34 5.64
CA ASP A 249 5.02 -4.99 4.75
C ASP A 249 4.69 -3.86 3.78
N LYS A 250 3.41 -3.72 3.42
CA LYS A 250 2.91 -2.73 2.44
C LYS A 250 1.69 -2.02 3.00
N PRO A 251 1.86 -1.17 4.03
CA PRO A 251 0.74 -0.40 4.57
C PRO A 251 0.27 0.62 3.54
N ILE A 252 -1.02 0.96 3.58
CA ILE A 252 -1.58 2.07 2.80
C ILE A 252 -1.39 3.36 3.61
N LEU A 253 -0.86 4.41 2.99
CA LEU A 253 -0.58 5.68 3.67
C LEU A 253 -1.58 6.75 3.25
N PHE A 254 -2.25 7.38 4.20
CA PHE A 254 -3.04 8.61 4.01
C PHE A 254 -2.37 9.73 4.80
N ILE A 255 -1.75 10.66 4.09
CA ILE A 255 -0.90 11.71 4.68
C ILE A 255 -1.15 13.06 4.03
N SER A 256 -0.75 14.13 4.70
CA SER A 256 -0.72 15.46 4.13
C SER A 256 0.10 15.53 2.83
N ASN A 257 -0.40 16.34 1.89
CA ASN A 257 0.35 16.75 0.70
C ASN A 257 1.18 18.02 0.92
N GLU A 258 1.07 18.67 2.08
CA GLU A 258 1.72 19.94 2.37
C GLU A 258 3.19 19.77 2.78
N ARG A 259 3.94 20.88 2.75
CA ARG A 259 5.37 20.88 3.04
C ARG A 259 5.70 20.46 4.48
N TYR A 260 4.88 20.89 5.44
CA TYR A 260 5.18 20.74 6.86
C TYR A 260 4.45 19.58 7.54
N ASN A 261 3.51 18.92 6.84
CA ASN A 261 2.75 17.79 7.37
C ASN A 261 2.11 18.10 8.74
N THR A 262 1.31 19.15 8.81
CA THR A 262 0.72 19.61 10.07
C THR A 262 -0.57 18.87 10.35
N ALA A 263 -0.82 18.57 11.63
CA ALA A 263 -2.11 18.08 12.07
C ALA A 263 -3.25 19.01 11.62
N GLY A 264 -4.27 18.43 10.98
CA GLY A 264 -5.37 19.20 10.41
C GLY A 264 -5.10 19.78 9.03
N ASP A 265 -4.03 19.38 8.34
CA ASP A 265 -3.84 19.76 6.93
C ASP A 265 -5.07 19.32 6.10
N TRP A 266 -5.56 18.09 6.25
CA TRP A 266 -6.73 17.60 5.52
C TRP A 266 -7.88 17.20 6.45
N GLY A 267 -9.10 17.01 5.91
CA GLY A 267 -10.30 16.82 6.74
C GLY A 267 -10.34 15.47 7.44
N GLY A 268 -10.31 14.38 6.66
CA GLY A 268 -10.36 13.01 7.16
C GLY A 268 -10.96 12.04 6.16
N ILE A 269 -11.12 10.78 6.57
CA ILE A 269 -11.90 9.77 5.84
C ILE A 269 -13.29 9.69 6.46
N ARG A 270 -14.30 10.11 5.71
CA ARG A 270 -15.68 10.20 6.19
C ARG A 270 -16.56 9.19 5.49
N PHE A 271 -17.13 8.27 6.25
CA PHE A 271 -18.19 7.37 5.80
C PHE A 271 -19.55 8.00 6.09
N GLU A 272 -20.35 8.17 5.03
CA GLU A 272 -21.71 8.70 5.12
C GLU A 272 -22.73 7.60 5.42
N SER A 273 -23.93 8.01 5.81
CA SER A 273 -25.03 7.09 6.12
C SER A 273 -25.32 6.15 4.95
N ALA A 274 -25.57 4.87 5.26
CA ALA A 274 -25.83 3.81 4.29
C ALA A 274 -24.71 3.55 3.25
N SER A 275 -23.49 4.01 3.49
CA SER A 275 -22.34 3.67 2.66
C SER A 275 -21.82 2.27 2.99
N GLY A 276 -21.94 1.30 2.06
CA GLY A 276 -21.23 0.01 2.07
C GLY A 276 -21.51 -0.98 3.23
N GLY A 277 -21.97 -0.52 4.39
CA GLY A 277 -22.07 -1.29 5.62
C GLY A 277 -20.74 -1.96 5.99
N SER A 278 -20.82 -3.18 6.52
CA SER A 278 -19.65 -4.00 6.88
C SER A 278 -18.74 -4.37 5.69
N ASN A 279 -19.09 -4.00 4.44
CA ASN A 279 -18.17 -4.15 3.31
C ASN A 279 -17.06 -3.09 3.31
N ASN A 280 -17.26 -1.96 3.98
CA ASN A 280 -16.19 -0.99 4.21
C ASN A 280 -15.11 -1.61 5.08
N SER A 281 -13.86 -1.40 4.70
CA SER A 281 -12.72 -2.02 5.39
C SER A 281 -11.49 -1.15 5.25
N LEU A 282 -10.89 -0.81 6.39
CA LEU A 282 -9.56 -0.24 6.48
C LEU A 282 -8.71 -1.18 7.33
N LYS A 283 -7.69 -1.75 6.71
CA LYS A 283 -6.74 -2.64 7.36
C LYS A 283 -5.31 -2.24 7.05
N TYR A 284 -4.42 -2.24 8.03
CA TYR A 284 -3.00 -1.89 7.83
C TYR A 284 -2.83 -0.52 7.13
N CYS A 285 -3.63 0.46 7.54
CA CYS A 285 -3.56 1.82 7.04
C CYS A 285 -2.85 2.71 8.07
N LYS A 286 -2.01 3.63 7.58
CA LYS A 286 -1.47 4.73 8.38
C LYS A 286 -2.16 6.02 7.97
N ILE A 287 -2.78 6.70 8.92
CA ILE A 287 -3.56 7.93 8.70
C ILE A 287 -2.94 9.03 9.56
N MET A 288 -2.42 10.07 8.92
CA MET A 288 -1.70 11.12 9.63
C MET A 288 -2.06 12.51 9.12
N HIS A 289 -1.92 13.51 9.98
CA HIS A 289 -2.03 14.94 9.65
C HIS A 289 -3.46 15.39 9.30
N SER A 290 -4.49 14.62 9.66
CA SER A 290 -5.88 14.97 9.40
C SER A 290 -6.49 15.79 10.52
N SER A 291 -7.66 16.40 10.30
CA SER A 291 -8.46 17.00 11.36
C SER A 291 -9.15 15.93 12.19
N ILE A 292 -9.76 14.97 11.50
CA ILE A 292 -10.29 13.73 12.08
C ILE A 292 -9.67 12.58 11.30
N GLY A 293 -9.16 11.53 11.96
CA GLY A 293 -8.62 10.37 11.26
C GLY A 293 -9.70 9.68 10.42
N ILE A 294 -10.72 9.15 11.11
CA ILE A 294 -11.87 8.49 10.49
C ILE A 294 -13.16 8.98 11.16
N TYR A 295 -14.17 9.31 10.35
CA TYR A 295 -15.53 9.57 10.83
C TYR A 295 -16.46 8.52 10.22
N ILE A 296 -17.15 7.73 11.05
CA ILE A 296 -18.21 6.82 10.62
C ILE A 296 -19.59 7.36 11.02
N TYR A 297 -20.42 7.70 10.06
CA TYR A 297 -21.78 8.21 10.27
C TYR A 297 -22.84 7.21 9.79
N LYS A 298 -23.63 6.64 10.71
CA LYS A 298 -24.80 5.80 10.43
C LYS A 298 -24.54 4.69 9.39
N THR A 299 -23.41 4.03 9.54
CA THR A 299 -22.97 2.88 8.75
C THR A 299 -21.95 2.09 9.58
N ASN A 300 -21.35 1.06 8.99
CA ASN A 300 -20.27 0.31 9.63
C ASN A 300 -19.02 0.29 8.75
N ALA A 301 -17.87 0.00 9.37
CA ALA A 301 -16.63 -0.38 8.71
C ALA A 301 -15.84 -1.33 9.60
N VAL A 302 -15.05 -2.21 8.98
CA VAL A 302 -14.04 -3.00 9.72
C VAL A 302 -12.78 -2.16 9.83
N LEU A 303 -12.41 -1.79 11.06
CA LEU A 303 -11.22 -0.98 11.36
C LEU A 303 -10.21 -1.83 12.13
N GLU A 304 -9.12 -2.20 11.46
CA GLU A 304 -8.19 -3.21 11.96
C GLU A 304 -6.74 -2.81 11.67
N ASN A 305 -5.81 -3.02 12.61
CA ASN A 305 -4.38 -2.78 12.35
C ASN A 305 -4.08 -1.35 11.83
N LEU A 306 -4.78 -0.34 12.37
CA LEU A 306 -4.60 1.05 11.96
C LEU A 306 -3.49 1.72 12.76
N GLN A 307 -2.80 2.67 12.14
CA GLN A 307 -1.92 3.63 12.82
C GLN A 307 -2.41 5.04 12.54
N ILE A 308 -3.11 5.65 13.49
CA ILE A 308 -3.66 7.00 13.36
C ILE A 308 -2.89 7.94 14.28
N SER A 309 -2.30 9.00 13.73
CA SER A 309 -1.59 9.97 14.58
C SER A 309 -1.53 11.39 14.02
N HIS A 310 -1.07 12.34 14.84
CA HIS A 310 -0.94 13.74 14.47
C HIS A 310 -2.25 14.31 13.92
N THR A 311 -3.36 14.05 14.63
CA THR A 311 -4.68 14.54 14.22
C THR A 311 -5.08 15.77 15.03
N LEU A 312 -5.70 16.77 14.38
CA LEU A 312 -6.05 18.02 15.06
C LEU A 312 -7.11 17.85 16.14
N ASN A 313 -8.12 16.99 15.93
CA ASN A 313 -9.27 16.90 16.84
C ASN A 313 -9.47 15.49 17.38
N TYR A 314 -9.71 14.52 16.51
CA TYR A 314 -10.11 13.16 16.92
C TYR A 314 -9.40 12.11 16.07
N GLY A 315 -9.06 10.99 16.68
CA GLY A 315 -8.57 9.82 15.94
C GLY A 315 -9.71 9.19 15.14
N ILE A 316 -10.71 8.66 15.84
CA ILE A 316 -11.90 8.04 15.23
C ILE A 316 -13.17 8.58 15.88
N ILE A 317 -14.16 8.94 15.07
CA ILE A 317 -15.52 9.24 15.51
C ILE A 317 -16.48 8.18 14.97
N THR A 318 -17.34 7.66 15.83
CA THR A 318 -18.47 6.80 15.43
C THR A 318 -19.78 7.41 15.90
N GLU A 319 -20.70 7.68 14.97
CA GLU A 319 -22.04 8.18 15.26
C GLU A 319 -23.07 7.22 14.63
N GLY A 320 -23.78 6.45 15.45
CA GLY A 320 -24.72 5.43 14.98
C GLY A 320 -24.05 4.28 14.24
N SER A 321 -22.95 3.77 14.79
CA SER A 321 -22.06 2.79 14.14
C SER A 321 -21.56 1.74 15.14
N GLY A 322 -21.89 0.47 14.88
CA GLY A 322 -21.40 -0.70 15.61
C GLY A 322 -20.03 -1.21 15.15
N SER A 323 -19.25 -0.36 14.47
CA SER A 323 -17.99 -0.75 13.83
C SER A 323 -16.99 -1.33 14.85
N PRO A 324 -16.42 -2.51 14.58
CA PRO A 324 -15.32 -3.02 15.40
C PRO A 324 -14.05 -2.22 15.12
N ILE A 325 -13.41 -1.72 16.18
CA ILE A 325 -12.12 -1.02 16.15
C ILE A 325 -11.14 -1.89 16.93
N ARG A 326 -10.14 -2.43 16.24
CA ARG A 326 -9.25 -3.41 16.86
C ARG A 326 -7.83 -3.39 16.36
N TYR A 327 -6.95 -3.93 17.18
CA TYR A 327 -5.53 -4.09 16.83
C TYR A 327 -4.89 -2.79 16.37
N SER A 328 -5.39 -1.65 16.85
CA SER A 328 -5.10 -0.34 16.28
C SER A 328 -4.37 0.54 17.28
N GLN A 329 -3.53 1.39 16.71
CA GLN A 329 -2.81 2.43 17.41
C GLN A 329 -3.41 3.78 17.07
N ILE A 330 -3.76 4.55 18.10
CA ILE A 330 -4.24 5.92 17.94
C ILE A 330 -3.54 6.80 18.95
N ASN A 331 -2.68 7.72 18.49
CA ASN A 331 -1.87 8.55 19.36
C ASN A 331 -1.56 9.95 18.81
N ASP A 332 -1.08 10.86 19.65
CA ASP A 332 -0.83 12.27 19.26
C ASP A 332 -2.08 12.93 18.65
N VAL A 333 -3.18 12.88 19.41
CA VAL A 333 -4.51 13.36 19.01
C VAL A 333 -4.87 14.62 19.77
N GLY A 334 -5.39 15.61 19.05
CA GLY A 334 -6.07 16.78 19.60
C GLY A 334 -5.25 18.07 19.63
N GLN A 335 -3.91 17.98 19.58
CA GLN A 335 -3.01 19.14 19.45
C GLN A 335 -3.41 20.33 20.35
N SER A 336 -3.55 20.06 21.66
CA SER A 336 -4.00 20.99 22.71
C SER A 336 -5.51 21.26 22.81
N SER A 337 -6.35 20.51 22.10
CA SER A 337 -7.80 20.50 22.31
C SER A 337 -8.18 19.55 23.47
N ALA A 338 -8.75 20.07 24.54
CA ALA A 338 -9.20 19.29 25.70
C ALA A 338 -10.44 18.42 25.39
N ASP A 339 -11.22 18.80 24.37
CA ASP A 339 -12.41 18.07 23.92
C ASP A 339 -12.06 16.87 23.03
N ALA A 340 -10.78 16.75 22.63
CA ALA A 340 -10.30 15.67 21.79
C ALA A 340 -10.49 14.29 22.42
N ALA A 341 -10.52 13.26 21.56
CA ALA A 341 -10.37 11.88 22.02
C ALA A 341 -9.72 11.00 20.95
N ALA A 342 -8.97 9.97 21.38
CA ALA A 342 -8.49 8.96 20.43
C ALA A 342 -9.67 8.27 19.74
N ILE A 343 -10.69 7.90 20.51
CA ILE A 343 -11.96 7.40 19.98
C ILE A 343 -13.13 8.13 20.64
N TYR A 344 -14.00 8.71 19.81
CA TYR A 344 -15.24 9.34 20.23
C TYR A 344 -16.45 8.56 19.70
N SER A 345 -17.14 7.87 20.60
CA SER A 345 -18.40 7.18 20.33
C SER A 345 -19.60 8.06 20.70
N LYS A 346 -20.29 8.58 19.71
CA LYS A 346 -21.31 9.62 19.88
C LYS A 346 -22.71 9.09 20.18
N SER A 347 -23.15 8.06 19.46
CA SER A 347 -24.52 7.54 19.57
C SER A 347 -24.65 6.08 19.12
N THR A 348 -25.73 5.44 19.55
CA THR A 348 -26.03 4.02 19.30
C THR A 348 -26.37 3.71 17.83
N PRO A 349 -26.01 2.52 17.31
CA PRO A 349 -25.17 1.50 17.94
C PRO A 349 -23.72 1.99 18.14
N ASN A 350 -23.02 1.43 19.12
CA ASN A 350 -21.69 1.86 19.56
C ASN A 350 -20.61 0.86 19.14
N PRO A 351 -19.34 1.29 19.02
CA PRO A 351 -18.25 0.42 18.58
C PRO A 351 -17.87 -0.62 19.64
N HIS A 352 -17.28 -1.71 19.16
CA HIS A 352 -16.50 -2.62 20.00
C HIS A 352 -15.02 -2.26 19.82
N ILE A 353 -14.39 -1.77 20.89
CA ILE A 353 -13.02 -1.26 20.91
C ILE A 353 -12.17 -2.28 21.67
N TYR A 354 -11.25 -2.96 20.98
CA TYR A 354 -10.44 -3.97 21.63
C TYR A 354 -9.03 -4.17 21.08
N ASN A 355 -8.11 -4.59 21.94
CA ASN A 355 -6.69 -4.75 21.59
C ASN A 355 -6.11 -3.50 20.92
N CYS A 356 -6.50 -2.31 21.38
CA CYS A 356 -5.97 -1.05 20.88
C CYS A 356 -4.96 -0.44 21.87
N VAL A 357 -4.03 0.34 21.33
CA VAL A 357 -3.15 1.23 22.09
C VAL A 357 -3.60 2.66 21.79
N LEU A 358 -4.20 3.30 22.79
CA LEU A 358 -4.79 4.63 22.71
C LEU A 358 -4.03 5.54 23.68
N GLY A 359 -3.44 6.62 23.20
CA GLY A 359 -2.69 7.45 24.13
C GLY A 359 -2.07 8.71 23.58
N PHE A 360 -1.37 9.46 24.43
CA PHE A 360 -0.76 10.73 24.04
C PHE A 360 -1.79 11.69 23.41
N THR A 361 -2.92 11.86 24.09
CA THR A 361 -4.03 12.71 23.62
C THR A 361 -4.13 13.97 24.46
N SER A 362 -4.42 15.12 23.86
CA SER A 362 -4.69 16.35 24.62
C SER A 362 -6.06 16.34 25.34
N GLY A 363 -6.93 15.40 24.96
CA GLY A 363 -8.18 15.12 25.67
C GLY A 363 -8.20 13.68 26.19
N ASN A 364 -9.31 12.98 25.99
CA ASN A 364 -9.54 11.65 26.57
C ASN A 364 -9.00 10.51 25.69
N GLY A 365 -8.79 9.33 26.26
CA GLY A 365 -8.51 8.13 25.48
C GLY A 365 -9.75 7.70 24.69
N VAL A 366 -10.80 7.34 25.41
CA VAL A 366 -12.11 6.97 24.86
C VAL A 366 -13.18 7.87 25.47
N PHE A 367 -14.02 8.47 24.63
CA PHE A 367 -15.19 9.22 25.06
C PHE A 367 -16.45 8.58 24.48
N ILE A 368 -17.40 8.22 25.33
CA ILE A 368 -18.68 7.61 24.98
C ILE A 368 -19.78 8.59 25.42
N GLU A 369 -20.44 9.23 24.47
CA GLU A 369 -21.48 10.23 24.76
C GLU A 369 -22.83 9.60 25.14
N SER A 370 -23.17 8.47 24.51
CA SER A 370 -24.40 7.72 24.78
C SER A 370 -24.32 6.29 24.28
N GLY A 371 -25.10 5.40 24.90
CA GLY A 371 -25.22 3.99 24.50
C GLY A 371 -24.26 3.05 25.21
N MET A 372 -24.12 1.82 24.69
CA MET A 372 -23.30 0.75 25.28
C MET A 372 -22.14 0.42 24.35
N ALA A 373 -20.97 1.04 24.56
CA ALA A 373 -19.74 0.63 23.92
C ALA A 373 -19.09 -0.53 24.70
N VAL A 374 -18.35 -1.36 23.98
CA VAL A 374 -17.46 -2.36 24.61
C VAL A 374 -16.04 -1.83 24.50
N VAL A 375 -15.36 -1.67 25.64
CA VAL A 375 -13.96 -1.27 25.74
C VAL A 375 -13.24 -2.42 26.44
N ASP A 376 -12.64 -3.31 25.66
CA ASP A 376 -12.10 -4.57 26.12
C ASP A 376 -10.62 -4.76 25.73
N HIS A 377 -9.77 -5.16 26.65
CA HIS A 377 -8.35 -5.44 26.36
C HIS A 377 -7.60 -4.31 25.65
N ASN A 378 -7.71 -3.07 26.14
CA ASN A 378 -6.97 -1.93 25.57
C ASN A 378 -5.87 -1.43 26.51
N ILE A 379 -4.86 -0.77 25.94
CA ILE A 379 -3.97 0.12 26.68
C ILE A 379 -4.41 1.55 26.41
N ILE A 380 -4.75 2.28 27.48
CA ILE A 380 -5.18 3.67 27.41
C ILE A 380 -4.29 4.52 28.33
N ALA A 381 -3.35 5.28 27.76
CA ALA A 381 -2.32 5.92 28.56
C ALA A 381 -1.83 7.27 28.05
N GLU A 382 -1.25 8.07 28.94
CA GLU A 382 -0.67 9.38 28.60
C GLU A 382 -1.71 10.36 28.00
N CYS A 383 -2.98 10.27 28.42
CA CYS A 383 -4.03 11.21 28.05
C CYS A 383 -4.06 12.40 29.01
N GLU A 384 -4.05 13.63 28.50
CA GLU A 384 -4.23 14.85 29.30
C GLU A 384 -5.66 14.94 29.89
N GLY A 385 -6.61 14.16 29.37
CA GLY A 385 -7.94 13.92 29.94
C GLY A 385 -8.04 12.61 30.73
N ALA A 386 -9.24 12.03 30.75
CA ALA A 386 -9.45 10.71 31.34
C ALA A 386 -9.11 9.58 30.36
N GLY A 387 -8.79 8.40 30.89
CA GLY A 387 -8.66 7.20 30.06
C GLY A 387 -9.98 6.88 29.35
N VAL A 388 -11.06 6.74 30.12
CA VAL A 388 -12.41 6.51 29.57
C VAL A 388 -13.41 7.47 30.21
N VAL A 389 -14.23 8.11 29.37
CA VAL A 389 -15.38 8.92 29.79
C VAL A 389 -16.66 8.32 29.23
N CYS A 390 -17.66 8.19 30.08
CA CYS A 390 -19.00 7.71 29.75
C CYS A 390 -20.02 8.78 30.13
N GLN A 391 -20.97 9.08 29.24
CA GLN A 391 -22.04 10.05 29.45
C GLN A 391 -23.42 9.42 29.17
N SER A 392 -24.45 9.93 29.86
CA SER A 392 -25.88 9.60 29.63
C SER A 392 -26.28 8.11 29.73
N GLU A 393 -26.24 7.53 30.94
CA GLU A 393 -26.72 6.14 31.23
C GLU A 393 -26.02 5.03 30.42
N SER A 394 -24.77 5.26 30.05
CA SER A 394 -23.90 4.27 29.40
C SER A 394 -23.63 3.10 30.34
N LEU A 395 -24.39 2.01 30.22
CA LEU A 395 -24.07 0.71 30.84
C LEU A 395 -22.95 0.03 30.03
N ASP A 396 -21.81 0.71 29.92
CA ASP A 396 -20.70 0.29 29.08
C ASP A 396 -19.98 -0.94 29.64
N MET A 397 -19.48 -1.78 28.75
CA MET A 397 -18.62 -2.90 29.13
C MET A 397 -17.16 -2.45 29.06
N ILE A 398 -16.67 -1.87 30.15
CA ILE A 398 -15.25 -1.49 30.29
C ILE A 398 -14.54 -2.57 31.11
N VAL A 399 -13.81 -3.44 30.42
CA VAL A 399 -13.20 -4.64 31.02
C VAL A 399 -11.81 -4.92 30.47
N ASN A 400 -10.97 -5.58 31.28
CA ASN A 400 -9.64 -6.08 30.88
C ASN A 400 -8.67 -5.00 30.38
N ASN A 401 -8.86 -3.72 30.72
CA ASN A 401 -8.02 -2.63 30.20
C ASN A 401 -6.84 -2.31 31.13
N ALA A 402 -5.76 -1.81 30.53
CA ALA A 402 -4.68 -1.12 31.22
C ALA A 402 -4.84 0.39 31.03
N ILE A 403 -5.16 1.13 32.09
CA ILE A 403 -5.47 2.57 32.04
C ILE A 403 -4.53 3.32 33.00
N PHE A 404 -3.54 4.04 32.49
CA PHE A 404 -2.53 4.63 33.38
C PHE A 404 -1.91 5.91 32.84
N ASN A 405 -1.30 6.71 33.71
CA ASN A 405 -0.67 7.98 33.36
C ASN A 405 -1.64 8.97 32.66
N ASN A 406 -2.93 8.87 32.97
CA ASN A 406 -3.96 9.81 32.50
C ASN A 406 -4.30 10.78 33.63
N THR A 407 -4.86 11.95 33.32
CA THR A 407 -5.35 12.88 34.37
C THR A 407 -6.44 12.25 35.26
N ALA A 408 -7.25 11.35 34.70
CA ALA A 408 -8.19 10.52 35.44
C ALA A 408 -8.34 9.13 34.80
N GLY A 409 -8.86 8.17 35.56
CA GLY A 409 -9.12 6.81 35.07
C GLY A 409 -10.41 6.71 34.28
N ILE A 410 -11.44 6.13 34.91
CA ILE A 410 -12.77 5.96 34.32
C ILE A 410 -13.72 6.96 34.96
N ARG A 411 -14.36 7.79 34.13
CA ARG A 411 -15.33 8.81 34.56
C ARG A 411 -16.70 8.52 33.98
N ASN A 412 -17.67 8.28 34.86
CA ASN A 412 -19.08 8.37 34.54
C ASN A 412 -19.58 9.78 34.82
N LEU A 413 -20.04 10.46 33.78
CA LEU A 413 -20.69 11.77 33.85
C LEU A 413 -22.22 11.66 33.75
N GLY A 414 -22.75 10.46 33.47
CA GLY A 414 -24.17 10.16 33.49
C GLY A 414 -24.72 9.98 34.91
N ALA A 415 -25.95 9.48 34.99
CA ALA A 415 -26.55 9.15 36.27
C ALA A 415 -25.69 8.10 37.00
N VAL A 416 -25.42 8.36 38.29
CA VAL A 416 -24.68 7.40 39.13
C VAL A 416 -25.64 6.26 39.47
N THR A 417 -25.38 5.08 38.93
CA THR A 417 -26.10 3.84 39.25
C THR A 417 -25.20 2.90 40.03
N THR A 418 -25.79 1.95 40.77
CA THR A 418 -25.01 0.89 41.44
C THR A 418 -24.65 -0.26 40.49
N GLU A 419 -25.16 -0.23 39.26
CA GLU A 419 -24.98 -1.26 38.23
C GLU A 419 -23.72 -1.03 37.39
N PHE A 420 -23.31 0.22 37.19
CA PHE A 420 -22.11 0.52 36.43
C PHE A 420 -20.84 0.30 37.27
N LYS A 421 -20.26 -0.90 37.10
CA LYS A 421 -19.04 -1.34 37.79
C LYS A 421 -18.00 -1.86 36.79
N PRO A 422 -17.19 -0.97 36.19
CA PRO A 422 -16.06 -1.39 35.36
C PRO A 422 -15.15 -2.35 36.13
N ASP A 423 -14.93 -3.54 35.59
CA ASP A 423 -14.27 -4.64 36.29
C ASP A 423 -13.07 -5.16 35.50
N PHE A 424 -12.15 -5.88 36.15
CA PHE A 424 -10.93 -6.38 35.52
C PHE A 424 -10.10 -5.28 34.83
N ASN A 425 -10.08 -4.06 35.36
CA ASN A 425 -9.25 -3.00 34.82
C ASN A 425 -8.06 -2.72 35.75
N ASN A 426 -6.86 -2.55 35.19
CA ASN A 426 -5.73 -2.01 35.92
C ASN A 426 -5.67 -0.50 35.73
N LEU A 427 -5.96 0.27 36.78
CA LEU A 427 -5.81 1.72 36.75
C LEU A 427 -4.60 2.15 37.59
N TYR A 428 -3.62 2.82 37.01
CA TYR A 428 -2.35 3.10 37.69
C TYR A 428 -1.79 4.51 37.44
N ASN A 429 -1.12 5.07 38.44
CA ASN A 429 -0.32 6.31 38.34
C ASN A 429 -1.05 7.52 37.72
N MET A 430 -2.26 7.81 38.21
CA MET A 430 -2.94 9.07 37.91
C MET A 430 -2.45 10.20 38.84
N PRO A 431 -2.36 11.46 38.37
CA PRO A 431 -2.02 12.59 39.22
C PRO A 431 -2.97 12.68 40.43
N GLY A 432 -2.43 12.80 41.64
CA GLY A 432 -3.26 12.77 42.87
C GLY A 432 -3.72 11.35 43.25
N PHE A 433 -2.85 10.35 43.06
CA PHE A 433 -3.10 8.93 43.36
C PHE A 433 -3.55 8.64 44.81
N ASP A 434 -3.49 9.61 45.72
CA ASP A 434 -4.03 9.55 47.07
C ASP A 434 -5.57 9.60 47.12
N ARG A 435 -6.24 9.99 46.03
CA ARG A 435 -7.70 10.10 45.94
C ARG A 435 -8.30 9.01 45.06
N SER A 436 -9.04 8.07 45.66
CA SER A 436 -9.73 6.99 44.93
C SER A 436 -10.68 7.49 43.84
N SER A 437 -11.26 8.69 44.00
CA SER A 437 -12.17 9.31 43.04
C SER A 437 -11.52 9.70 41.70
N ILE A 438 -10.18 9.73 41.62
CA ILE A 438 -9.45 10.02 40.37
C ILE A 438 -9.39 8.77 39.49
N TYR A 439 -9.30 7.59 40.11
CA TYR A 439 -9.34 6.30 39.42
C TYR A 439 -10.75 6.02 38.89
N TYR A 440 -11.75 6.16 39.76
CA TYR A 440 -13.16 5.94 39.41
C TYR A 440 -13.98 7.13 39.89
N SER A 441 -14.55 7.88 38.94
CA SER A 441 -15.42 9.02 39.23
C SER A 441 -16.84 8.72 38.73
N GLY A 442 -17.85 8.96 39.57
CA GLY A 442 -19.27 8.69 39.22
C GLY A 442 -19.60 7.21 39.04
N CYS A 443 -18.67 6.32 39.38
CA CYS A 443 -18.77 4.87 39.31
C CYS A 443 -17.90 4.24 40.40
N THR A 444 -17.99 2.93 40.58
CA THR A 444 -17.13 2.18 41.53
C THR A 444 -16.45 1.04 40.80
N ALA A 445 -15.21 0.76 41.17
CA ALA A 445 -14.47 -0.38 40.65
C ALA A 445 -15.22 -1.70 40.90
N GLY A 446 -15.22 -2.58 39.90
CA GLY A 446 -15.53 -3.99 40.08
C GLY A 446 -14.50 -4.69 40.97
N ALA A 447 -14.85 -5.87 41.48
CA ALA A 447 -14.08 -6.57 42.50
C ALA A 447 -12.71 -7.09 42.02
N ASN A 448 -12.53 -7.22 40.70
CA ASN A 448 -11.33 -7.75 40.06
C ASN A 448 -10.45 -6.65 39.44
N SER A 449 -10.87 -5.39 39.54
CA SER A 449 -10.03 -4.26 39.15
C SER A 449 -8.87 -4.06 40.14
N ILE A 450 -7.69 -3.72 39.61
CA ILE A 450 -6.47 -3.54 40.38
C ILE A 450 -5.85 -2.15 40.14
N SER A 451 -4.89 -1.78 40.98
CA SER A 451 -4.06 -0.60 40.79
C SER A 451 -2.60 -0.95 41.04
N ALA A 452 -1.88 -1.28 39.97
CA ALA A 452 -0.49 -1.69 40.07
C ALA A 452 0.29 -1.33 38.80
N HIS A 453 1.61 -1.18 38.96
CA HIS A 453 2.48 -0.87 37.82
C HIS A 453 2.37 -1.96 36.74
N PRO A 454 2.04 -1.63 35.47
CA PRO A 454 1.80 -2.62 34.43
C PRO A 454 3.00 -3.53 34.12
N LYS A 455 4.22 -2.99 34.16
CA LYS A 455 5.48 -3.69 33.82
C LYS A 455 5.47 -4.27 32.39
N TYR A 456 5.33 -3.36 31.42
CA TYR A 456 5.60 -3.67 30.02
C TYR A 456 7.11 -3.67 29.75
N VAL A 457 7.57 -4.49 28.80
CA VAL A 457 9.00 -4.63 28.44
C VAL A 457 9.60 -3.30 27.94
N ASN A 458 8.94 -2.62 26.99
CA ASN A 458 9.42 -1.34 26.47
C ASN A 458 8.26 -0.52 25.86
N PRO A 459 7.38 0.08 26.68
CA PRO A 459 6.24 0.84 26.16
C PRO A 459 6.66 2.18 25.53
N ASP A 460 6.22 2.46 24.30
CA ASP A 460 6.34 3.77 23.66
C ASP A 460 5.00 4.18 23.01
N PHE A 461 4.31 5.12 23.66
CA PHE A 461 3.00 5.61 23.22
C PHE A 461 3.08 6.67 22.11
N LYS A 462 4.25 7.30 21.94
CA LYS A 462 4.46 8.33 20.92
C LYS A 462 4.95 7.71 19.61
N TYR A 463 5.87 6.74 19.70
CA TYR A 463 6.47 6.04 18.56
C TYR A 463 6.32 4.52 18.69
N PRO A 464 5.10 4.02 18.57
CA PRO A 464 4.79 2.61 18.78
C PRO A 464 5.46 1.60 17.87
N ASN A 465 5.94 2.02 16.70
CA ASN A 465 6.74 1.14 15.85
C ASN A 465 8.07 0.73 16.52
N ASN A 466 8.39 1.33 17.67
CA ASN A 466 9.53 1.01 18.52
C ASN A 466 9.10 0.40 19.88
N ALA A 467 7.80 0.25 20.12
CA ALA A 467 7.25 -0.19 21.39
C ALA A 467 7.14 -1.72 21.46
N ASP A 468 7.33 -2.25 22.66
CA ASP A 468 7.00 -3.61 23.05
C ASP A 468 6.05 -3.55 24.26
N PHE A 469 4.77 -3.83 23.98
CA PHE A 469 3.70 -3.87 24.97
C PHE A 469 3.48 -5.28 25.54
N THR A 470 4.46 -6.18 25.39
CA THR A 470 4.46 -7.46 26.10
C THR A 470 4.60 -7.23 27.60
N LEU A 471 3.80 -7.93 28.40
CA LEU A 471 3.94 -7.93 29.86
C LEU A 471 5.14 -8.75 30.30
N GLU A 472 5.96 -8.18 31.19
CA GLU A 472 6.96 -8.93 31.92
C GLU A 472 6.33 -10.09 32.71
N SER A 473 7.09 -11.16 32.94
CA SER A 473 6.63 -12.34 33.70
C SER A 473 6.16 -12.03 35.11
N VAL A 474 6.66 -10.95 35.71
CA VAL A 474 6.33 -10.47 37.06
C VAL A 474 5.24 -9.39 37.08
N SER A 475 4.60 -9.15 35.93
CA SER A 475 3.48 -8.20 35.85
C SER A 475 2.30 -8.71 36.68
N PRO A 476 1.65 -7.83 37.47
CA PRO A 476 0.41 -8.15 38.17
C PRO A 476 -0.80 -8.31 37.22
N MET A 477 -0.64 -7.98 35.94
CA MET A 477 -1.69 -8.06 34.93
C MET A 477 -1.71 -9.38 34.16
N LYS A 478 -0.74 -10.26 34.43
CA LYS A 478 -0.55 -11.50 33.68
C LYS A 478 -1.57 -12.56 34.10
N GLY A 479 -2.38 -13.04 33.17
CA GLY A 479 -3.43 -14.04 33.40
C GLY A 479 -4.59 -13.58 34.29
N THR A 480 -4.77 -12.27 34.47
CA THR A 480 -5.77 -11.70 35.40
C THR A 480 -6.99 -11.10 34.71
N ALA A 481 -7.09 -11.16 33.38
CA ALA A 481 -8.30 -10.78 32.66
C ALA A 481 -9.44 -11.76 32.99
N GLN A 482 -10.68 -11.37 32.66
CA GLN A 482 -11.87 -12.18 32.89
C GLN A 482 -11.78 -13.58 32.22
N SER A 483 -11.11 -13.67 31.08
CA SER A 483 -10.86 -14.91 30.34
C SER A 483 -9.72 -15.77 30.91
N GLY A 484 -8.97 -15.27 31.90
CA GLY A 484 -7.70 -15.85 32.34
C GLY A 484 -6.51 -15.49 31.44
N HIS A 485 -6.70 -14.61 30.46
CA HIS A 485 -5.62 -14.04 29.66
C HIS A 485 -5.02 -12.79 30.35
N ASP A 486 -4.12 -12.09 29.67
CA ASP A 486 -3.47 -10.89 30.19
C ASP A 486 -4.41 -9.67 30.14
N MET A 487 -4.50 -8.90 31.23
CA MET A 487 -5.15 -7.57 31.17
C MET A 487 -4.29 -6.60 30.35
N GLY A 488 -4.92 -5.60 29.74
CA GLY A 488 -4.27 -4.79 28.71
C GLY A 488 -4.45 -5.47 27.36
N LEU A 489 -3.39 -5.73 26.61
CA LEU A 489 -3.53 -6.43 25.33
C LEU A 489 -3.64 -7.94 25.55
N ASP A 490 -4.70 -8.55 25.03
CA ASP A 490 -4.91 -10.00 25.02
C ASP A 490 -3.87 -10.70 24.13
N ASN A 491 -3.52 -10.06 23.02
CA ASN A 491 -2.40 -10.44 22.16
C ASN A 491 -1.55 -9.19 21.91
N PRO A 492 -0.38 -9.03 22.57
CA PRO A 492 0.45 -7.85 22.36
C PRO A 492 0.83 -7.76 20.89
N LEU A 493 0.42 -6.65 20.28
CA LEU A 493 0.73 -6.35 18.90
C LEU A 493 2.20 -5.96 18.83
N ASN A 494 3.00 -6.77 18.14
CA ASN A 494 4.32 -6.34 17.72
C ASN A 494 4.17 -5.37 16.55
N TYR A 495 3.86 -4.11 16.85
CA TYR A 495 3.93 -3.02 15.89
C TYR A 495 5.39 -2.81 15.51
N GLY A 496 5.87 -3.57 14.51
CA GLY A 496 7.22 -3.41 13.98
C GLY A 496 8.30 -4.22 14.69
N VAL A 497 8.20 -5.56 14.66
CA VAL A 497 9.45 -6.35 14.71
C VAL A 497 10.30 -5.92 13.51
N LYS A 498 11.33 -5.12 13.78
CA LYS A 498 12.50 -5.02 12.92
C LYS A 498 13.08 -6.43 12.83
N TYR A 499 13.08 -7.01 11.64
CA TYR A 499 14.17 -7.89 11.25
C TYR A 499 15.36 -7.03 10.83
#